data_AF-A0A3R7BWA8-F1
#
_entry.id   AF-A0A3R7BWA8-F1
#
_cell.length_a   1.000
_cell.length_b   1.000
_cell.length_c   1.000
_cell.angle_alpha   90.00
_cell.angle_beta   90.00
_cell.angle_gamma   90.00
#
_symmetry.space_group_name_H-M   'P 1'
#
loop_
_entity.id
_entity.type
_entity.pdbx_description
1 polymer ?
#
loop_
_entity_poly.entity_id
_entity_poly.type
_entity_poly.pdbx_seq_one_letter_code
_entity_poly.pdbx_strand_id
1 'polypeptide(L)'
;MLRPGFHRVSIEFPRLSKVALDELRNKVTQTIKGHHYYKACGGYVSAAVDMAENLLARGMPKEESTFKSVVSRVFPSTGSKVKIEHVKTDGKTLNLGIAEVEVLEEGFKLFKLRRLIRGRGVYDGLNAVREKGDYAVTETGFGSWILKTSYFSKEGVFKGAYININTPVEVYPRSVRYVDLEVDVCLEADGEIKVVDEEILQKEFENGLITDFLMENARRTLKSVLDDLGGSLKERNPQEALSLLRIDRFVEGNPNLL
;
A
#
# COMPACT_ATOMS: atom_id res chain seq x y z
N MET A 1 -12.58 -28.98 1.77
CA MET A 1 -12.52 -29.12 3.24
C MET A 1 -11.28 -29.94 3.57
N LEU A 2 -10.38 -29.45 4.42
CA LEU A 2 -9.17 -30.20 4.80
C LEU A 2 -9.59 -31.41 5.65
N ARG A 3 -8.92 -32.55 5.45
CA ARG A 3 -9.19 -33.77 6.25
C ARG A 3 -8.75 -33.53 7.71
N PRO A 4 -9.40 -34.15 8.70
CA PRO A 4 -8.92 -34.14 10.08
C PRO A 4 -7.44 -34.55 10.14
N GLY A 5 -6.63 -33.79 10.88
CA GLY A 5 -5.18 -33.97 10.98
C GLY A 5 -4.32 -33.17 9.98
N PHE A 6 -4.94 -32.45 9.02
CA PHE A 6 -4.21 -31.57 8.10
C PHE A 6 -4.37 -30.10 8.49
N HIS A 7 -3.27 -29.48 8.89
CA HIS A 7 -3.19 -28.03 9.10
C HIS A 7 -2.74 -27.35 7.81
N ARG A 8 -3.37 -26.22 7.46
CA ARG A 8 -2.93 -25.33 6.38
C ARG A 8 -2.51 -24.01 6.99
N VAL A 9 -1.27 -23.61 6.73
CA VAL A 9 -0.76 -22.27 7.02
C VAL A 9 -0.64 -21.53 5.70
N SER A 10 -1.05 -20.27 5.69
CA SER A 10 -0.80 -19.34 4.59
C SER A 10 0.15 -18.27 5.11
N ILE A 11 1.15 -17.90 4.33
CA ILE A 11 2.13 -16.87 4.68
C ILE A 11 2.04 -15.79 3.61
N GLU A 12 1.87 -14.55 4.03
CA GLU A 12 1.96 -13.38 3.15
C GLU A 12 3.42 -12.93 3.08
N PHE A 13 3.95 -12.73 1.87
CA PHE A 13 5.27 -12.14 1.66
C PHE A 13 5.11 -10.70 1.14
N PRO A 14 5.12 -9.68 2.02
CA PRO A 14 5.09 -8.29 1.60
C PRO A 14 6.40 -7.90 0.87
N ARG A 15 6.40 -6.70 0.30
CA ARG A 15 7.46 -6.18 -0.58
C ARG A 15 8.88 -6.46 -0.09
N LEU A 16 9.19 -6.11 1.15
CA LEU A 16 10.55 -6.24 1.70
C LEU A 16 11.00 -7.69 1.79
N SER A 17 10.08 -8.61 2.13
CA SER A 17 10.38 -10.04 2.12
C SER A 17 10.67 -10.55 0.71
N LYS A 18 9.92 -10.08 -0.30
CA LYS A 18 10.18 -10.44 -1.70
C LYS A 18 11.54 -9.93 -2.19
N VAL A 19 11.93 -8.71 -1.79
CA VAL A 19 13.26 -8.16 -2.09
C VAL A 19 14.37 -9.03 -1.46
N ALA A 20 14.23 -9.38 -0.17
CA ALA A 20 15.19 -10.26 0.49
C ALA A 20 15.28 -11.65 -0.17
N LEU A 21 14.14 -12.21 -0.59
CA LEU A 21 14.10 -13.48 -1.31
C LEU A 21 14.73 -13.38 -2.71
N ASP A 22 14.56 -12.26 -3.42
CA ASP A 22 15.24 -12.00 -4.69
C ASP A 22 16.76 -11.93 -4.51
N GLU A 23 17.25 -11.29 -3.44
CA GLU A 23 18.69 -11.23 -3.12
C GLU A 23 19.27 -12.61 -2.86
N LEU A 24 18.56 -13.45 -2.09
CA LEU A 24 18.97 -14.84 -1.84
C LEU A 24 18.97 -15.66 -3.13
N ARG A 25 17.93 -15.52 -3.95
CA ARG A 25 17.82 -16.21 -5.24
C ARG A 25 18.99 -15.85 -6.17
N ASN A 26 19.35 -14.57 -6.24
CA ASN A 26 20.44 -14.09 -7.09
C ASN A 26 21.83 -14.62 -6.69
N LYS A 27 21.99 -15.16 -5.47
CA LYS A 27 23.23 -15.83 -5.04
C LYS A 27 23.35 -17.26 -5.55
N VAL A 28 22.24 -17.90 -5.91
CA VAL A 28 22.20 -19.34 -6.26
C VAL A 28 21.86 -19.60 -7.72
N THR A 29 21.17 -18.67 -8.40
CA THR A 29 20.82 -18.79 -9.82
C THR A 29 20.78 -17.43 -10.50
N GLN A 30 21.05 -17.40 -11.81
CA GLN A 30 20.73 -16.24 -12.63
C GLN A 30 19.22 -16.00 -12.58
N THR A 31 18.82 -14.76 -12.31
CA THR A 31 17.42 -14.35 -12.15
C THR A 31 17.24 -12.91 -12.60
N ILE A 32 16.04 -12.58 -13.07
CA ILE A 32 15.67 -11.18 -13.27
C ILE A 32 15.50 -10.46 -11.92
N LYS A 33 15.67 -9.14 -11.91
CA LYS A 33 15.38 -8.30 -10.74
C LYS A 33 13.87 -8.23 -10.50
N GLY A 34 13.44 -8.32 -9.24
CA GLY A 34 12.02 -8.27 -8.89
C GLY A 34 11.26 -9.57 -9.15
N HIS A 35 11.95 -10.71 -9.29
CA HIS A 35 11.35 -12.00 -9.65
C HIS A 35 10.11 -12.31 -8.81
N HIS A 36 10.21 -12.28 -7.48
CA HIS A 36 9.09 -12.66 -6.61
C HIS A 36 7.89 -11.72 -6.75
N TYR A 37 8.14 -10.42 -6.94
CA TYR A 37 7.07 -9.43 -7.16
C TYR A 37 6.36 -9.64 -8.51
N TYR A 38 7.11 -9.80 -9.60
CA TYR A 38 6.53 -10.02 -10.92
C TYR A 38 5.83 -11.38 -11.02
N LYS A 39 6.33 -12.43 -10.35
CA LYS A 39 5.62 -13.71 -10.23
C LYS A 39 4.32 -13.56 -9.44
N ALA A 40 4.32 -12.79 -8.36
CA ALA A 40 3.12 -12.54 -7.56
C ALA A 40 2.02 -11.78 -8.35
N CYS A 41 2.39 -11.02 -9.39
CA CYS A 41 1.41 -10.41 -10.30
C CYS A 41 0.57 -11.42 -11.08
N GLY A 42 1.04 -12.67 -11.21
CA GLY A 42 0.34 -13.73 -11.93
C GLY A 42 0.17 -13.44 -13.43
N GLY A 43 -0.65 -14.28 -14.08
CA GLY A 43 -1.08 -14.10 -15.47
C GLY A 43 0.07 -13.81 -16.45
N TYR A 44 -0.13 -12.78 -17.28
CA TYR A 44 0.84 -12.34 -18.29
C TYR A 44 2.21 -11.96 -17.69
N VAL A 45 2.21 -11.24 -16.56
CA VAL A 45 3.46 -10.77 -15.93
C VAL A 45 4.28 -11.94 -15.44
N SER A 46 3.66 -12.91 -14.76
CA SER A 46 4.35 -14.14 -14.33
C SER A 46 4.89 -14.93 -15.52
N ALA A 47 4.14 -15.05 -16.62
CA ALA A 47 4.61 -15.74 -17.81
C ALA A 47 5.80 -15.01 -18.49
N ALA A 48 5.82 -13.67 -18.45
CA ALA A 48 6.94 -12.89 -18.93
C ALA A 48 8.20 -13.14 -18.08
N VAL A 49 8.07 -13.33 -16.76
CA VAL A 49 9.21 -13.73 -15.91
C VAL A 49 9.79 -15.05 -16.38
N ASP A 50 8.94 -16.06 -16.59
CA ASP A 50 9.37 -17.38 -17.02
C ASP A 50 10.08 -17.31 -18.38
N MET A 51 9.58 -16.49 -19.32
CA MET A 51 10.24 -16.26 -20.60
C MET A 51 11.61 -15.59 -20.43
N ALA A 52 11.70 -14.53 -19.61
CA ALA A 52 12.95 -13.81 -19.40
C ALA A 52 14.02 -14.69 -18.73
N GLU A 53 13.64 -15.48 -17.72
CA GLU A 53 14.54 -16.43 -17.07
C GLU A 53 14.98 -17.58 -18.00
N ASN A 54 14.10 -18.05 -18.89
CA ASN A 54 14.47 -19.04 -19.90
C ASN A 54 15.50 -18.49 -20.91
N LEU A 55 15.38 -17.22 -21.30
CA LEU A 55 16.36 -16.57 -22.18
C LEU A 55 17.72 -16.41 -21.47
N LEU A 56 17.70 -15.99 -20.20
CA LEU A 56 18.91 -15.92 -19.36
C LEU A 56 19.61 -17.29 -19.25
N ALA A 57 18.84 -18.35 -18.99
CA ALA A 57 19.38 -19.72 -18.91
C ALA A 57 20.02 -20.20 -20.23
N ARG A 58 19.64 -19.61 -21.37
CA ARG A 58 20.25 -19.86 -22.69
C ARG A 58 21.47 -18.98 -22.98
N GLY A 59 21.93 -18.19 -22.01
CA GLY A 59 23.08 -17.30 -22.14
C GLY A 59 22.78 -15.97 -22.84
N MET A 60 21.49 -15.62 -23.03
CA MET A 60 21.14 -14.31 -23.55
C MET A 60 21.46 -13.21 -22.52
N PRO A 61 21.79 -11.98 -22.97
CA PRO A 61 22.02 -10.86 -22.08
C PRO A 61 20.81 -10.56 -21.18
N LYS A 62 21.08 -10.03 -19.98
CA LYS A 62 20.06 -9.59 -19.04
C LYS A 62 19.45 -8.26 -19.47
N GLU A 63 18.39 -8.31 -20.27
CA GLU A 63 17.67 -7.13 -20.77
C GLU A 63 16.56 -6.66 -19.81
N GLU A 64 16.94 -6.08 -18.67
CA GLU A 64 15.97 -5.61 -17.67
C GLU A 64 15.04 -4.52 -18.21
N SER A 65 15.54 -3.56 -18.99
CA SER A 65 14.74 -2.47 -19.57
C SER A 65 13.69 -2.99 -20.55
N THR A 66 14.04 -3.96 -21.39
CA THR A 66 13.12 -4.62 -22.32
C THR A 66 12.01 -5.34 -21.56
N PHE A 67 12.38 -6.14 -20.55
CA PHE A 67 11.40 -6.84 -19.71
C PHE A 67 10.41 -5.87 -19.06
N LYS A 68 10.92 -4.80 -18.46
CA LYS A 68 10.12 -3.75 -17.82
C LYS A 68 9.14 -3.08 -18.79
N SER A 69 9.60 -2.75 -19.99
CA SER A 69 8.76 -2.17 -21.07
C SER A 69 7.64 -3.12 -21.52
N VAL A 70 7.88 -4.43 -21.48
CA VAL A 70 6.88 -5.45 -21.81
C VAL A 70 5.81 -5.55 -20.73
N VAL A 71 6.21 -5.64 -19.46
CA VAL A 71 5.25 -5.83 -18.36
C VAL A 71 4.50 -4.55 -17.99
N SER A 72 5.11 -3.37 -18.14
CA SER A 72 4.48 -2.09 -17.78
C SER A 72 3.16 -1.81 -18.50
N ARG A 73 2.94 -2.42 -19.68
CA ARG A 73 1.72 -2.27 -20.48
C ARG A 73 0.45 -2.77 -19.81
N VAL A 74 0.57 -3.69 -18.84
CA VAL A 74 -0.58 -4.22 -18.09
C VAL A 74 -0.73 -3.58 -16.71
N PHE A 75 0.19 -2.70 -16.32
CA PHE A 75 0.08 -1.96 -15.08
C PHE A 75 -0.92 -0.81 -15.20
N PRO A 76 -1.49 -0.33 -14.08
CA PRO A 76 -2.44 0.76 -14.09
C PRO A 76 -1.85 2.06 -14.67
N SER A 77 -2.70 2.81 -15.36
CA SER A 77 -2.48 4.18 -15.81
C SER A 77 -3.60 5.10 -15.31
N THR A 78 -3.47 6.41 -15.47
CA THR A 78 -4.58 7.35 -15.19
C THR A 78 -5.87 6.93 -15.91
N GLY A 79 -7.00 6.94 -15.19
CA GLY A 79 -8.30 6.43 -15.64
C GLY A 79 -8.51 4.92 -15.44
N SER A 80 -7.48 4.17 -15.04
CA SER A 80 -7.60 2.76 -14.72
C SER A 80 -8.44 2.54 -13.46
N LYS A 81 -9.10 1.37 -13.39
CA LYS A 81 -9.84 0.93 -12.21
C LYS A 81 -9.06 -0.15 -11.47
N VAL A 82 -8.68 0.14 -10.24
CA VAL A 82 -7.90 -0.74 -9.38
C VAL A 82 -8.65 -1.07 -8.10
N LYS A 83 -8.42 -2.27 -7.57
CA LYS A 83 -8.86 -2.64 -6.23
C LYS A 83 -7.84 -2.14 -5.20
N ILE A 84 -8.30 -1.81 -4.00
CA ILE A 84 -7.40 -1.59 -2.86
C ILE A 84 -7.54 -2.81 -1.95
N GLU A 85 -6.47 -3.59 -1.85
CA GLU A 85 -6.36 -4.83 -1.09
C GLU A 85 -5.65 -4.55 0.23
N HIS A 86 -6.45 -4.53 1.30
CA HIS A 86 -6.00 -4.28 2.67
C HIS A 86 -5.86 -5.63 3.37
N VAL A 87 -4.62 -6.11 3.49
CA VAL A 87 -4.31 -7.40 4.11
C VAL A 87 -4.11 -7.16 5.61
N LYS A 88 -4.89 -7.82 6.45
CA LYS A 88 -4.71 -7.84 7.90
C LYS A 88 -3.55 -8.76 8.25
N THR A 89 -2.93 -8.55 9.41
CA THR A 89 -1.83 -9.40 9.91
C THR A 89 -2.24 -10.86 10.15
N ASP A 90 -3.53 -11.11 10.40
CA ASP A 90 -4.13 -12.46 10.49
C ASP A 90 -4.30 -13.17 9.12
N GLY A 91 -3.92 -12.50 8.03
CA GLY A 91 -3.97 -12.99 6.66
C GLY A 91 -5.30 -12.76 5.93
N LYS A 92 -6.34 -12.23 6.60
CA LYS A 92 -7.57 -11.85 5.90
C LYS A 92 -7.29 -10.69 4.96
N THR A 93 -7.81 -10.76 3.74
CA THR A 93 -7.74 -9.65 2.78
C THR A 93 -9.10 -8.98 2.66
N LEU A 94 -9.18 -7.72 3.06
CA LEU A 94 -10.34 -6.86 2.86
C LEU A 94 -10.19 -6.11 1.53
N ASN A 95 -11.27 -6.04 0.76
CA ASN A 95 -11.31 -5.21 -0.44
C ASN A 95 -12.05 -3.91 -0.14
N LEU A 96 -11.35 -2.78 -0.18
CA LEU A 96 -11.94 -1.47 0.12
C LEU A 96 -12.79 -0.90 -1.05
N GLY A 97 -12.98 -1.68 -2.11
CA GLY A 97 -13.71 -1.32 -3.30
C GLY A 97 -12.81 -1.06 -4.51
N ILE A 98 -13.46 -0.67 -5.60
CA ILE A 98 -12.80 -0.27 -6.85
C ILE A 98 -12.61 1.24 -6.81
N ALA A 99 -11.38 1.67 -6.98
CA ALA A 99 -11.00 3.07 -7.14
C ALA A 99 -10.56 3.36 -8.57
N GLU A 100 -10.82 4.58 -9.03
CA GLU A 100 -10.29 5.12 -10.27
C GLU A 100 -8.96 5.85 -9.98
N VAL A 101 -7.96 5.62 -10.83
CA VAL A 101 -6.67 6.31 -10.75
C VAL A 101 -6.84 7.71 -11.35
N GLU A 102 -6.99 8.74 -10.51
CA GLU A 102 -7.08 10.14 -10.96
C GLU A 102 -5.72 10.70 -11.36
N VAL A 103 -4.66 10.34 -10.61
CA VAL A 103 -3.29 10.77 -10.87
C VAL A 103 -2.36 9.58 -10.68
N LEU A 104 -1.41 9.47 -11.60
CA LEU A 104 -0.30 8.52 -11.53
C LEU A 104 0.98 9.21 -11.97
N GLU A 105 1.91 9.37 -11.03
CA GLU A 105 3.24 9.89 -11.34
C GLU A 105 4.17 8.79 -11.86
N GLU A 106 5.19 9.20 -12.62
CA GLU A 106 6.21 8.31 -13.17
C GLU A 106 6.87 7.45 -12.08
N GLY A 107 7.12 6.18 -12.42
CA GLY A 107 7.69 5.22 -11.46
C GLY A 107 6.75 4.93 -10.29
N PHE A 108 5.47 5.28 -10.40
CA PHE A 108 4.45 5.00 -9.41
C PHE A 108 4.74 5.65 -8.05
N LYS A 109 5.41 6.80 -8.07
CA LYS A 109 5.79 7.59 -6.88
C LYS A 109 4.57 8.11 -6.12
N LEU A 110 3.54 8.49 -6.85
CA LEU A 110 2.26 8.95 -6.32
C LEU A 110 1.11 8.34 -7.12
N PHE A 111 0.15 7.82 -6.39
CA PHE A 111 -1.17 7.42 -6.84
C PHE A 111 -2.18 8.29 -6.13
N LYS A 112 -3.12 8.84 -6.88
CA LYS A 112 -4.35 9.40 -6.34
C LYS A 112 -5.51 8.54 -6.80
N LEU A 113 -6.10 7.83 -5.85
CA LEU A 113 -7.16 6.86 -6.09
C LEU A 113 -8.48 7.41 -5.57
N ARG A 114 -9.49 7.55 -6.42
CA ARG A 114 -10.82 8.00 -6.01
C ARG A 114 -11.83 6.88 -6.01
N ARG A 115 -12.58 6.74 -4.91
CA ARG A 115 -13.69 5.78 -4.81
C ARG A 115 -14.94 6.45 -4.26
N LEU A 116 -16.10 6.01 -4.74
CA LEU A 116 -17.39 6.40 -4.17
C LEU A 116 -17.70 5.57 -2.93
N ILE A 117 -18.15 6.24 -1.88
CA ILE A 117 -18.61 5.61 -0.66
C ILE A 117 -20.09 5.27 -0.80
N ARG A 118 -20.38 3.96 -0.73
CA ARG A 118 -21.73 3.42 -0.94
C ARG A 118 -22.49 3.17 0.36
N GLY A 119 -21.77 2.95 1.46
CA GLY A 119 -22.36 2.62 2.75
C GLY A 119 -22.84 3.85 3.52
N ARG A 120 -23.58 3.61 4.60
CA ARG A 120 -24.00 4.63 5.60
C ARG A 120 -23.41 4.29 6.97
N GLY A 121 -23.33 5.24 7.89
CA GLY A 121 -22.80 5.02 9.24
C GLY A 121 -22.03 6.23 9.74
N VAL A 122 -21.01 6.00 10.56
CA VAL A 122 -20.00 6.99 10.95
C VAL A 122 -18.65 6.44 10.48
N TYR A 123 -17.70 7.32 10.15
CA TYR A 123 -16.32 6.89 9.92
C TYR A 123 -15.65 6.64 11.29
N ASP A 124 -15.22 5.42 11.58
CA ASP A 124 -14.74 5.03 12.92
C ASP A 124 -13.49 5.81 13.37
N GLY A 125 -13.62 6.74 14.32
CA GLY A 125 -12.51 7.61 14.75
C GLY A 125 -12.50 8.99 14.07
N LEU A 126 -13.43 9.24 13.14
CA LEU A 126 -13.81 10.60 12.73
C LEU A 126 -15.23 10.87 13.25
N ASN A 127 -15.47 12.00 13.93
CA ASN A 127 -16.82 12.38 14.34
C ASN A 127 -17.71 12.83 13.14
N ALA A 128 -17.62 12.15 12.01
CA ALA A 128 -18.25 12.48 10.75
C ALA A 128 -19.18 11.36 10.26
N VAL A 129 -20.42 11.73 9.95
CA VAL A 129 -21.43 10.82 9.40
C VAL A 129 -21.05 10.41 7.99
N ARG A 130 -21.09 9.12 7.67
CA ARG A 130 -20.91 8.57 6.32
C ARG A 130 -22.22 8.60 5.55
N GLU A 131 -22.23 9.30 4.42
CA GLU A 131 -23.42 9.52 3.61
C GLU A 131 -23.30 8.97 2.18
N LYS A 132 -24.44 8.69 1.55
CA LYS A 132 -24.46 8.23 0.15
C LYS A 132 -24.03 9.36 -0.76
N GLY A 133 -23.00 9.12 -1.57
CA GLY A 133 -22.44 10.10 -2.50
C GLY A 133 -21.16 10.74 -1.98
N ASP A 134 -20.81 10.51 -0.71
CA ASP A 134 -19.47 10.77 -0.21
C ASP A 134 -18.44 10.04 -1.09
N TYR A 135 -17.24 10.59 -1.15
CA TYR A 135 -16.14 9.96 -1.86
C TYR A 135 -14.87 10.00 -1.00
N ALA A 136 -14.02 9.02 -1.23
CA ALA A 136 -12.69 8.96 -0.63
C ALA A 136 -11.63 9.16 -1.71
N VAL A 137 -10.59 9.89 -1.35
CA VAL A 137 -9.39 10.10 -2.15
C VAL A 137 -8.23 9.52 -1.35
N THR A 138 -7.64 8.45 -1.86
CA THR A 138 -6.48 7.79 -1.26
C THR A 138 -5.22 8.17 -2.03
N GLU A 139 -4.25 8.74 -1.33
CA GLU A 139 -2.92 9.05 -1.83
C GLU A 139 -1.89 8.07 -1.26
N THR A 140 -1.11 7.43 -2.12
CA THR A 140 -0.04 6.50 -1.74
C THR A 140 0.97 6.35 -2.89
N GLY A 141 1.99 5.50 -2.74
CA GLY A 141 3.07 5.33 -3.71
C GLY A 141 3.63 3.91 -3.64
N PHE A 142 4.23 3.42 -4.73
CA PHE A 142 4.92 2.13 -4.69
C PHE A 142 6.07 2.19 -3.68
N GLY A 143 6.04 1.29 -2.69
CA GLY A 143 6.98 1.28 -1.57
C GLY A 143 6.62 2.23 -0.42
N SER A 144 5.47 2.91 -0.47
CA SER A 144 5.03 3.79 0.61
C SER A 144 4.63 3.01 1.86
N TRP A 145 5.07 3.46 3.03
CA TRP A 145 4.68 2.97 4.35
C TRP A 145 3.34 3.52 4.83
N ILE A 146 2.68 4.38 4.03
CA ILE A 146 1.38 4.95 4.38
C ILE A 146 0.34 4.88 3.25
N LEU A 147 -0.93 4.80 3.64
CA LEU A 147 -2.06 5.19 2.79
C LEU A 147 -2.80 6.36 3.41
N LYS A 148 -2.76 7.50 2.73
CA LYS A 148 -3.43 8.74 3.16
C LYS A 148 -4.80 8.83 2.51
N THR A 149 -5.88 8.53 3.22
CA THR A 149 -7.25 8.55 2.71
C THR A 149 -8.05 9.71 3.27
N SER A 150 -8.40 10.66 2.41
CA SER A 150 -9.25 11.81 2.71
C SER A 150 -10.71 11.51 2.34
N TYR A 151 -11.64 11.86 3.22
CA TYR A 151 -13.08 11.69 3.01
C TYR A 151 -13.75 13.02 2.74
N PHE A 152 -14.65 13.03 1.76
CA PHE A 152 -15.37 14.22 1.34
C PHE A 152 -16.87 13.94 1.21
N SER A 153 -17.68 14.96 1.47
CA SER A 153 -19.11 14.91 1.14
C SER A 153 -19.33 14.87 -0.37
N LYS A 154 -20.56 14.61 -0.81
CA LYS A 154 -20.93 14.71 -2.23
C LYS A 154 -20.72 16.12 -2.82
N GLU A 155 -20.76 17.16 -1.98
CA GLU A 155 -20.45 18.56 -2.33
C GLU A 155 -18.95 18.89 -2.26
N GLY A 156 -18.09 17.95 -1.85
CA GLY A 156 -16.66 18.15 -1.75
C GLY A 156 -16.18 18.77 -0.43
N VAL A 157 -17.03 18.81 0.60
CA VAL A 157 -16.62 19.29 1.94
C VAL A 157 -15.75 18.22 2.60
N PHE A 158 -14.58 18.60 3.12
CA PHE A 158 -13.68 17.70 3.84
C PHE A 158 -14.33 17.22 5.15
N LYS A 159 -14.35 15.90 5.37
CA LYS A 159 -14.97 15.26 6.54
C LYS A 159 -13.95 14.66 7.50
N GLY A 160 -12.67 14.66 7.13
CA GLY A 160 -11.57 14.06 7.87
C GLY A 160 -10.75 13.10 7.02
N ALA A 161 -9.68 12.56 7.61
CA ALA A 161 -8.76 11.67 6.92
C ALA A 161 -8.18 10.59 7.84
N TYR A 162 -7.77 9.49 7.22
CA TYR A 162 -7.02 8.41 7.85
C TYR A 162 -5.67 8.30 7.18
N ILE A 163 -4.63 8.16 7.97
CA ILE A 163 -3.30 7.82 7.51
C ILE A 163 -2.97 6.45 8.10
N ASN A 164 -3.17 5.42 7.29
CA ASN A 164 -2.88 4.05 7.67
C ASN A 164 -1.38 3.82 7.60
N ILE A 165 -0.81 3.24 8.66
CA ILE A 165 0.59 2.82 8.69
C ILE A 165 0.65 1.36 8.29
N ASN A 166 1.38 1.06 7.23
CA ASN A 166 1.35 -0.25 6.58
C ASN A 166 2.74 -0.67 6.11
N THR A 167 2.89 -1.95 5.80
CA THR A 167 4.06 -2.43 5.05
C THR A 167 4.12 -1.78 3.66
N PRO A 168 5.32 -1.60 3.08
CA PRO A 168 5.51 -0.90 1.81
C PRO A 168 4.56 -1.35 0.70
N VAL A 169 3.76 -0.41 0.18
CA VAL A 169 2.73 -0.66 -0.82
C VAL A 169 3.28 -1.30 -2.09
N GLU A 170 2.56 -2.29 -2.59
CA GLU A 170 2.80 -2.91 -3.89
C GLU A 170 1.70 -2.56 -4.87
N VAL A 171 2.08 -2.44 -6.13
CA VAL A 171 1.17 -2.13 -7.23
C VAL A 171 1.09 -3.38 -8.09
N TYR A 172 -0.11 -3.76 -8.46
CA TYR A 172 -0.37 -4.92 -9.29
C TYR A 172 -1.18 -4.47 -10.51
N PRO A 173 -1.25 -5.27 -11.59
CA PRO A 173 -2.00 -4.93 -12.79
C PRO A 173 -3.44 -4.45 -12.55
N ARG A 174 -4.08 -4.92 -11.47
CA ARG A 174 -5.50 -4.60 -11.15
C ARG A 174 -5.74 -4.21 -9.69
N SER A 175 -4.70 -4.04 -8.89
CA SER A 175 -4.83 -3.73 -7.47
C SER A 175 -3.64 -2.97 -6.91
N VAL A 176 -3.87 -2.28 -5.81
CA VAL A 176 -2.83 -1.81 -4.89
C VAL A 176 -2.97 -2.65 -3.63
N ARG A 177 -1.87 -3.21 -3.11
CA ARG A 177 -1.87 -4.18 -2.02
C ARG A 177 -0.82 -3.84 -0.98
N TYR A 178 -1.16 -4.06 0.29
CA TYR A 178 -0.29 -3.86 1.43
C TYR A 178 -0.78 -4.71 2.60
N VAL A 179 0.12 -5.00 3.54
CA VAL A 179 -0.23 -5.51 4.86
C VAL A 179 -0.37 -4.32 5.81
N ASP A 180 -1.55 -4.18 6.39
CA ASP A 180 -1.89 -3.23 7.45
C ASP A 180 -1.12 -3.57 8.73
N LEU A 181 -0.59 -2.55 9.40
CA LEU A 181 0.06 -2.71 10.71
C LEU A 181 -0.86 -2.30 11.86
N GLU A 182 -2.16 -2.17 11.57
CA GLU A 182 -3.25 -1.98 12.55
C GLU A 182 -3.17 -0.67 13.33
N VAL A 183 -2.34 0.30 12.91
CA VAL A 183 -2.27 1.62 13.54
C VAL A 183 -2.56 2.71 12.52
N ASP A 184 -3.47 3.60 12.88
CA ASP A 184 -3.95 4.67 12.02
C ASP A 184 -3.82 6.02 12.73
N VAL A 185 -3.55 7.07 11.95
CA VAL A 185 -3.73 8.46 12.39
C VAL A 185 -5.02 9.00 11.78
N CYS A 186 -5.97 9.37 12.64
CA CYS A 186 -7.17 10.09 12.27
C CYS A 186 -6.95 11.60 12.38
N LEU A 187 -7.31 12.33 11.32
CA LEU A 187 -7.38 13.79 11.31
C LEU A 187 -8.84 14.19 11.12
N GLU A 188 -9.44 14.79 12.14
CA GLU A 188 -10.81 15.28 12.09
C GLU A 188 -10.93 16.60 11.32
N ALA A 189 -12.16 16.96 10.92
CA ALA A 189 -12.43 18.16 10.12
C ALA A 189 -12.15 19.48 10.89
N ASP A 190 -12.10 19.44 12.21
CA ASP A 190 -11.73 20.55 13.09
C ASP A 190 -10.22 20.62 13.37
N GLY A 191 -9.45 19.61 12.94
CA GLY A 191 -8.01 19.53 13.12
C GLY A 191 -7.54 18.69 14.30
N GLU A 192 -8.45 18.05 15.04
CA GLU A 192 -8.05 17.09 16.07
C GLU A 192 -7.31 15.89 15.43
N ILE A 193 -6.16 15.53 16.00
CA ILE A 193 -5.40 14.35 15.63
C ILE A 193 -5.58 13.26 16.69
N LYS A 194 -5.91 12.05 16.26
CA LYS A 194 -6.00 10.86 17.11
C LYS A 194 -5.19 9.72 16.52
N VAL A 195 -4.44 9.02 17.36
CA VAL A 195 -3.89 7.70 17.01
C VAL A 195 -4.93 6.67 17.42
N VAL A 196 -5.24 5.75 16.52
CA VAL A 196 -6.25 4.71 16.70
C VAL A 196 -5.59 3.34 16.54
N ASP A 197 -6.04 2.38 17.34
CA ASP A 197 -5.65 0.97 17.30
C ASP A 197 -4.15 0.68 17.60
N GLU A 198 -3.45 1.59 18.28
CA GLU A 198 -2.06 1.37 18.72
C GLU A 198 -1.93 0.15 19.65
N GLU A 199 -2.97 -0.13 20.45
CA GLU A 199 -3.07 -1.32 21.27
C GLU A 199 -3.15 -2.63 20.45
N ILE A 200 -3.71 -2.58 19.25
CA ILE A 200 -3.78 -3.74 18.34
C ILE A 200 -2.39 -4.03 17.81
N LEU A 201 -1.68 -3.02 17.31
CA LEU A 201 -0.27 -3.13 16.90
C LEU A 201 0.59 -3.76 18.01
N GLN A 202 0.46 -3.26 19.24
CA GLN A 202 1.22 -3.76 20.39
C GLN A 202 0.89 -5.23 20.71
N LYS A 203 -0.40 -5.59 20.69
CA LYS A 203 -0.85 -6.96 20.93
C LYS A 203 -0.34 -7.92 19.85
N GLU A 204 -0.33 -7.52 18.59
CA GLU A 204 0.14 -8.36 17.49
C GLU A 204 1.65 -8.57 17.50
N PHE A 205 2.39 -7.57 17.96
CA PHE A 205 3.81 -7.70 18.28
C PHE A 205 4.05 -8.69 19.41
N GLU A 206 3.30 -8.59 20.52
CA GLU A 206 3.40 -9.55 21.63
C GLU A 206 3.04 -10.99 21.23
N ASN A 207 2.12 -11.15 20.28
CA ASN A 207 1.76 -12.45 19.69
C ASN A 207 2.74 -12.95 18.63
N GLY A 208 3.78 -12.19 18.30
CA GLY A 208 4.80 -12.56 17.31
C GLY A 208 4.34 -12.49 15.85
N LEU A 209 3.22 -11.81 15.56
CA LEU A 209 2.75 -11.57 14.19
C LEU A 209 3.49 -10.38 13.55
N ILE A 210 3.94 -9.43 14.37
CA ILE A 210 4.74 -8.28 13.96
C ILE A 210 6.15 -8.44 14.52
N THR A 211 7.15 -8.27 13.67
CA THR A 211 8.57 -8.37 14.06
C THR A 211 9.07 -7.05 14.64
N ASP A 212 10.21 -7.08 15.36
CA ASP A 212 10.87 -5.87 15.85
C ASP A 212 11.11 -4.84 14.75
N PHE A 213 11.53 -5.32 13.57
CA PHE A 213 11.74 -4.48 12.39
C PHE A 213 10.47 -3.75 11.97
N LEU A 214 9.32 -4.44 11.90
CA LEU A 214 8.06 -3.83 11.50
C LEU A 214 7.56 -2.86 12.58
N MET A 215 7.67 -3.22 13.87
CA MET A 215 7.31 -2.36 14.98
C MET A 215 8.12 -1.06 15.00
N GLU A 216 9.44 -1.14 14.79
CA GLU A 216 10.30 0.05 14.75
C GLU A 216 9.94 0.97 13.57
N ASN A 217 9.72 0.40 12.38
CA ASN A 217 9.32 1.18 11.21
C ASN A 217 7.92 1.78 11.37
N ALA A 218 6.97 1.05 11.95
CA ALA A 218 5.63 1.56 12.25
C ALA A 218 5.70 2.79 13.17
N ARG A 219 6.41 2.68 14.29
CA ARG A 219 6.61 3.79 15.25
C ARG A 219 7.32 4.98 14.62
N ARG A 220 8.35 4.75 13.82
CA ARG A 220 9.09 5.81 13.11
C ARG A 220 8.20 6.55 12.10
N THR A 221 7.41 5.79 11.34
CA THR A 221 6.46 6.32 10.36
C THR A 221 5.35 7.11 11.05
N LEU A 222 4.74 6.53 12.09
CA LEU A 222 3.71 7.16 12.92
C LEU A 222 4.20 8.50 13.48
N LYS A 223 5.39 8.51 14.12
CA LYS A 223 5.99 9.74 14.64
C LYS A 223 6.17 10.79 13.54
N SER A 224 6.69 10.39 12.39
CA SER A 224 6.92 11.31 11.26
C SER A 224 5.61 11.91 10.73
N VAL A 225 4.54 11.12 10.65
CA VAL A 225 3.20 11.60 10.29
C VAL A 225 2.68 12.62 11.30
N LEU A 226 2.80 12.31 12.60
CA LEU A 226 2.34 13.20 13.68
C LEU A 226 3.11 14.52 13.71
N ASP A 227 4.44 14.48 13.57
CA ASP A 227 5.30 15.66 13.54
C ASP A 227 4.95 16.56 12.34
N ASP A 228 4.76 15.97 11.15
CA ASP A 228 4.41 16.71 9.93
C ASP A 228 3.02 17.35 10.00
N LEU A 229 2.01 16.61 10.47
CA LEU A 229 0.64 17.12 10.62
C LEU A 229 0.57 18.17 11.73
N GLY A 230 1.13 17.89 12.90
CA GLY A 230 1.12 18.80 14.04
C GLY A 230 1.89 20.11 13.77
N GLY A 231 2.95 20.07 12.95
CA GLY A 231 3.62 21.26 12.45
C GLY A 231 2.71 22.08 11.52
N SER A 232 2.10 21.41 10.54
CA SER A 232 1.30 22.07 9.49
C SER A 232 0.00 22.69 10.03
N LEU A 233 -0.68 22.04 10.98
CA LEU A 233 -1.94 22.50 11.56
C LEU A 233 -1.82 23.80 12.36
N LYS A 234 -0.61 24.23 12.73
CA LYS A 234 -0.39 25.52 13.42
C LYS A 234 -0.75 26.72 12.54
N GLU A 235 -0.68 26.56 11.22
CA GLU A 235 -0.79 27.65 10.25
C GLU A 235 -1.87 27.40 9.18
N ARG A 236 -2.41 26.17 9.11
CA ARG A 236 -3.22 25.68 8.01
C ARG A 236 -4.48 25.01 8.52
N ASN A 237 -5.55 25.08 7.72
CA ASN A 237 -6.72 24.23 7.98
C ASN A 237 -6.37 22.74 7.76
N PRO A 238 -7.18 21.80 8.29
CA PRO A 238 -6.84 20.37 8.26
C PRO A 238 -6.63 19.79 6.87
N GLN A 239 -7.43 20.22 5.89
CA GLN A 239 -7.29 19.75 4.51
C GLN A 239 -5.97 20.24 3.89
N GLU A 240 -5.60 21.51 4.11
CA GLU A 240 -4.33 22.06 3.66
C GLU A 240 -3.13 21.38 4.34
N ALA A 241 -3.19 21.20 5.66
CA ALA A 241 -2.15 20.50 6.42
C ALA A 241 -1.91 19.07 5.88
N LEU A 242 -3.00 18.34 5.61
CA LEU A 242 -2.94 17.00 5.04
C LEU A 242 -2.36 16.99 3.61
N SER A 243 -2.58 18.03 2.83
CA SER A 243 -2.02 18.14 1.47
C SER A 243 -0.50 18.30 1.48
N LEU A 244 0.07 18.87 2.55
CA LEU A 244 1.51 19.02 2.76
C LEU A 244 2.18 17.72 3.25
N LEU A 245 1.40 16.72 3.70
CA LEU A 245 1.91 15.39 4.00
C LEU A 245 2.23 14.65 2.70
N ARG A 246 3.49 14.78 2.30
CA ARG A 246 4.08 14.30 1.05
C ARG A 246 4.36 12.80 1.09
N ILE A 247 3.70 12.03 0.22
CA ILE A 247 3.81 10.55 0.16
C ILE A 247 5.25 10.09 -0.10
N ASP A 248 6.00 10.83 -0.91
CA ASP A 248 7.39 10.52 -1.28
C ASP A 248 8.34 10.46 -0.08
N ARG A 249 8.00 11.13 1.04
CA ARG A 249 8.77 11.02 2.29
C ARG A 249 8.66 9.66 2.97
N PHE A 250 7.61 8.91 2.66
CA PHE A 250 7.30 7.62 3.26
C PHE A 250 7.56 6.46 2.30
N VAL A 251 8.17 6.72 1.14
CA VAL A 251 8.54 5.68 0.18
C VAL A 251 9.94 5.18 0.50
N GLU A 252 10.07 3.88 0.74
CA GLU A 252 11.36 3.24 0.97
C GLU A 252 11.90 2.58 -0.30
N GLY A 253 13.19 2.80 -0.56
CA GLY A 253 13.92 2.18 -1.66
C GLY A 253 13.90 2.96 -2.98
N ASN A 254 14.72 2.50 -3.93
CA ASN A 254 14.86 3.13 -5.23
C ASN A 254 13.58 2.89 -6.07
N PRO A 255 12.84 3.94 -6.51
CA PRO A 255 11.61 3.80 -7.29
C PRO A 255 11.83 3.10 -8.65
N ASN A 256 13.09 2.90 -9.06
CA ASN A 256 13.49 2.16 -10.27
C ASN A 256 13.30 0.63 -10.21
N LEU A 257 12.42 0.14 -9.34
CA LEU A 257 12.01 -1.27 -9.28
C LEU A 257 10.88 -1.62 -10.26
N LEU A 258 10.38 -0.63 -11.00
CA LEU A 258 9.66 -0.83 -12.25
C LEU A 258 10.52 -0.54 -13.47
#